data_AF-A0A932L9R8-F1
#
_entry.id   AF-A0A932L9R8-F1
#
_cell.length_a   1.000
_cell.length_b   1.000
_cell.length_c   1.000
_cell.angle_alpha   90.00
_cell.angle_beta   90.00
_cell.angle_gamma   90.00
#
_symmetry.space_group_name_H-M   'P 1'
#
loop_
_entity.id
_entity.type
_entity.pdbx_description
1 polymer ?
#
loop_
_entity_poly.entity_id
_entity_poly.type
_entity_poly.pdbx_seq_one_letter_code
_entity_poly.pdbx_strand_id
1 'polypeptide(L)'
;MDNNHEHVALAVQAEHRQLHQRLHDIERLLTSDEIWEESLNRLLGDLRALRRQLAEHFEREENGGFLDEAVALAPRFSHDARRLMRDHSSFLAELDGIIRFAEKAAASEATELRERTLDLFHALRLHEAGEERILQQMFPSEV
;
A
#
# COMPACT_ATOMS: atom_id res chain seq x y z
N MET A 1 21.34 -2.11 -23.76
CA MET A 1 19.96 -1.75 -23.42
C MET A 1 19.74 -2.27 -22.00
N ASP A 2 19.26 -1.39 -21.12
CA ASP A 2 19.62 -1.32 -19.69
C ASP A 2 19.11 -2.46 -18.79
N ASN A 3 20.03 -3.22 -18.20
CA ASN A 3 19.80 -4.11 -17.04
C ASN A 3 19.22 -3.37 -15.82
N ASN A 4 19.32 -2.03 -15.77
CA ASN A 4 18.95 -1.26 -14.59
C ASN A 4 17.43 -1.15 -14.41
N HIS A 5 16.66 -1.04 -15.50
CA HIS A 5 15.23 -0.84 -15.43
C HIS A 5 14.45 -2.12 -15.07
N GLU A 6 14.91 -3.28 -15.54
CA GLU A 6 14.33 -4.58 -15.19
C GLU A 6 14.51 -4.88 -13.69
N HIS A 7 15.63 -4.48 -13.11
CA HIS A 7 15.88 -4.59 -11.67
C HIS A 7 14.93 -3.72 -10.84
N VAL A 8 14.58 -2.52 -11.32
CA VAL A 8 13.60 -1.63 -10.67
C VAL A 8 12.21 -2.26 -10.69
N ALA A 9 11.74 -2.74 -11.85
CA ALA A 9 10.44 -3.39 -11.97
C ALA A 9 10.32 -4.64 -11.07
N LEU A 10 11.37 -5.48 -11.03
CA LEU A 10 11.40 -6.66 -10.17
C LEU A 10 11.40 -6.31 -8.68
N ALA A 11 12.10 -5.24 -8.28
CA ALA A 11 12.12 -4.77 -6.91
C ALA A 11 10.74 -4.27 -6.46
N VAL A 12 10.09 -3.42 -7.26
CA VAL A 12 8.75 -2.89 -6.97
C VAL A 12 7.73 -4.03 -6.88
N GLN A 13 7.74 -4.97 -7.83
CA GLN A 13 6.86 -6.14 -7.78
C GLN A 13 7.12 -7.03 -6.56
N ALA A 14 8.36 -7.14 -6.08
CA ALA A 14 8.68 -7.86 -4.85
C ALA A 14 8.13 -7.16 -3.61
N GLU A 15 8.20 -5.82 -3.57
CA GLU A 15 7.60 -5.00 -2.52
C GLU A 15 6.07 -5.14 -2.49
N HIS A 16 5.41 -5.08 -3.64
CA HIS A 16 3.95 -5.27 -3.76
C HIS A 16 3.52 -6.65 -3.25
N ARG A 17 4.27 -7.72 -3.59
CA ARG A 17 3.98 -9.07 -3.05
C ARG A 17 4.06 -9.11 -1.53
N GLN A 18 5.06 -8.45 -0.93
CA GLN A 18 5.20 -8.38 0.53
C GLN A 18 4.08 -7.56 1.17
N LEU A 19 3.70 -6.44 0.55
CA LEU A 19 2.60 -5.60 0.99
C LEU A 19 1.27 -6.38 0.97
N HIS A 20 0.94 -7.01 -0.16
CA HIS A 20 -0.24 -7.85 -0.30
C HIS A 20 -0.32 -8.98 0.74
N GLN A 21 0.80 -9.65 1.02
CA GLN A 21 0.83 -10.69 2.05
C GLN A 21 0.46 -10.12 3.42
N ARG A 22 1.03 -8.95 3.79
CA ARG A 22 0.73 -8.30 5.06
C ARG A 22 -0.70 -7.79 5.14
N LEU A 23 -1.26 -7.25 4.05
CA LEU A 23 -2.68 -6.87 4.00
C LEU A 23 -3.57 -8.08 4.26
N HIS A 24 -3.30 -9.20 3.58
CA HIS A 24 -4.04 -10.45 3.77
C HIS A 24 -3.93 -10.99 5.20
N ASP A 25 -2.76 -10.90 5.84
CA ASP A 25 -2.58 -11.33 7.22
C ASP A 25 -3.42 -10.49 8.20
N ILE A 26 -3.50 -9.17 7.97
CA ILE A 26 -4.35 -8.26 8.75
C ILE A 26 -5.84 -8.55 8.51
N GLU A 27 -6.25 -8.78 7.25
CA GLU A 27 -7.63 -9.15 6.92
C GLU A 27 -8.07 -10.42 7.66
N ARG A 28 -7.19 -11.42 7.74
CA ARG A 28 -7.47 -12.64 8.49
C ARG A 28 -7.71 -12.37 9.96
N LEU A 29 -6.89 -11.51 10.59
CA LEU A 29 -7.07 -11.12 11.99
C LEU A 29 -8.42 -10.43 12.22
N LEU A 30 -8.83 -9.56 11.30
CA LEU A 30 -10.10 -8.84 11.36
C LEU A 30 -11.34 -9.74 11.19
N THR A 31 -11.16 -10.94 10.64
CA THR A 31 -12.23 -11.95 10.46
C THR A 31 -12.21 -13.07 11.50
N SER A 32 -11.25 -13.04 12.42
CA SER A 32 -11.09 -14.05 13.47
C SER A 32 -12.09 -13.83 14.61
N ASP A 33 -12.58 -14.92 15.20
CA ASP A 33 -13.42 -14.91 16.42
C ASP A 33 -12.58 -14.83 17.72
N GLU A 34 -11.31 -14.44 17.63
CA GLU A 34 -10.42 -14.28 18.79
C GLU A 34 -10.91 -13.19 19.77
N ILE A 35 -10.48 -13.29 21.04
CA ILE A 35 -10.83 -12.33 22.10
C ILE A 35 -10.40 -10.92 21.68
N TRP A 36 -11.39 -10.00 21.61
CA TRP A 36 -11.23 -8.65 21.09
C TRP A 36 -9.96 -7.92 21.57
N GLU A 37 -9.65 -7.94 22.86
CA GLU A 37 -8.49 -7.21 23.39
C GLU A 37 -7.13 -7.75 22.91
N GLU A 38 -7.00 -9.07 22.74
CA GLU A 38 -5.77 -9.69 22.24
C GLU A 38 -5.63 -9.42 20.74
N SER A 39 -6.73 -9.60 19.99
CA SER A 39 -6.81 -9.29 18.56
C SER A 39 -6.51 -7.82 18.27
N LEU A 40 -7.01 -6.89 19.09
CA LEU A 40 -6.84 -5.45 18.90
C LEU A 40 -5.39 -5.01 19.10
N ASN A 41 -4.71 -5.53 20.13
CA ASN A 41 -3.30 -5.21 20.36
C ASN A 41 -2.41 -5.71 19.22
N ARG A 42 -2.67 -6.93 18.73
CA ARG A 42 -1.97 -7.48 17.57
C ARG A 42 -2.24 -6.66 16.31
N LEU A 43 -3.50 -6.36 16.04
CA LEU A 43 -3.93 -5.51 14.93
C LEU A 43 -3.24 -4.15 14.95
N LEU A 44 -3.17 -3.48 16.11
CA LEU A 44 -2.45 -2.21 16.27
C LEU A 44 -0.96 -2.33 15.95
N GLY A 45 -0.33 -3.43 16.37
CA GLY A 45 1.05 -3.74 16.00
C GLY A 45 1.24 -3.84 14.49
N ASP A 46 0.36 -4.60 13.83
CA ASP A 46 0.43 -4.84 12.39
C ASP A 46 0.09 -3.59 11.57
N LEU A 47 -0.91 -2.79 11.97
CA LEU A 47 -1.25 -1.51 11.32
C LEU A 47 -0.10 -0.50 11.41
N ARG A 48 0.58 -0.39 12.56
CA ARG A 48 1.74 0.49 12.73
C ARG A 48 2.93 0.02 11.89
N ALA A 49 3.11 -1.30 11.75
CA ALA A 49 4.15 -1.87 10.90
C ALA A 49 3.85 -1.60 9.42
N LEU A 50 2.61 -1.83 8.99
CA LEU A 50 2.11 -1.51 7.65
C LEU A 50 2.34 -0.03 7.32
N ARG A 51 2.02 0.87 8.25
CA ARG A 51 2.21 2.31 8.05
C ARG A 51 3.66 2.68 7.78
N ARG A 52 4.61 2.14 8.55
CA ARG A 52 6.05 2.37 8.31
C ARG A 52 6.48 1.84 6.95
N GLN A 53 6.06 0.62 6.63
CA GLN A 53 6.38 -0.01 5.34
C GLN A 53 5.84 0.80 4.15
N LEU A 54 4.58 1.26 4.22
CA LEU A 54 3.99 2.11 3.18
C LEU A 54 4.72 3.43 3.04
N ALA A 55 5.08 4.09 4.16
CA ALA A 55 5.82 5.34 4.10
C ALA A 55 7.19 5.16 3.42
N GLU A 56 7.92 4.10 3.78
CA GLU A 56 9.21 3.78 3.15
C GLU A 56 9.06 3.39 1.67
N HIS A 57 7.99 2.68 1.32
CA HIS A 57 7.66 2.29 -0.05
C HIS A 57 7.35 3.51 -0.92
N PHE A 58 6.41 4.36 -0.51
CA PHE A 58 6.08 5.59 -1.22
C PHE A 58 7.28 6.54 -1.37
N GLU A 59 8.13 6.65 -0.35
CA GLU A 59 9.37 7.44 -0.45
C GLU A 59 10.31 6.91 -1.55
N ARG A 60 10.44 5.58 -1.67
CA ARG A 60 11.25 4.94 -2.72
C ARG A 60 10.67 5.12 -4.11
N GLU A 61 9.36 5.28 -4.26
CA GLU A 61 8.71 5.47 -5.56
C GLU A 61 8.77 6.91 -6.04
N GLU A 62 8.69 7.87 -5.11
CA GLU A 62 8.65 9.30 -5.40
C GLU A 62 10.04 9.93 -5.54
N ASN A 63 11.00 9.60 -4.67
CA ASN A 63 12.26 10.33 -4.57
C ASN A 63 13.36 9.68 -5.43
N GLY A 64 13.29 9.92 -6.75
CA GLY A 64 14.15 9.25 -7.73
C GLY A 64 13.78 7.78 -7.94
N GLY A 65 12.52 7.44 -7.64
CA GLY A 65 11.93 6.12 -7.84
C GLY A 65 11.29 5.93 -9.20
N PHE A 66 10.64 4.79 -9.39
CA PHE A 66 10.09 4.42 -10.69
C PHE A 66 8.99 5.39 -11.17
N LEU A 67 8.22 6.01 -10.27
CA LEU A 67 7.18 6.99 -10.67
C LEU A 67 7.81 8.28 -11.19
N ASP A 68 8.89 8.75 -10.56
CA ASP A 68 9.64 9.93 -11.02
C ASP A 68 10.35 9.65 -12.35
N GLU A 69 10.97 8.48 -12.47
CA GLU A 69 11.55 7.99 -13.73
C GLU A 69 10.49 7.84 -14.82
N ALA A 70 9.28 7.37 -14.50
CA ALA A 70 8.18 7.22 -15.46
C ALA A 70 7.77 8.56 -16.07
N VAL A 71 7.69 9.60 -15.25
CA VAL A 71 7.39 10.96 -15.70
C VAL A 71 8.51 11.49 -16.59
N ALA A 72 9.78 11.23 -16.23
CA ALA A 72 10.94 11.69 -16.99
C ALA A 72 11.09 10.99 -18.35
N LEU A 73 10.94 9.67 -18.39
CA LEU A 73 11.16 8.84 -19.59
C LEU A 73 9.95 8.84 -20.54
N ALA A 74 8.74 8.89 -19.99
CA ALA A 74 7.52 8.79 -20.78
C ALA A 74 6.47 9.81 -20.29
N PRO A 75 6.57 11.08 -20.71
CA PRO A 75 5.70 12.17 -20.25
C PRO A 75 4.20 11.92 -20.40
N ARG A 76 3.78 10.99 -21.28
CA ARG A 76 2.39 10.52 -21.40
C ARG A 76 1.81 9.97 -20.08
N PHE A 77 2.65 9.47 -19.17
CA PHE A 77 2.23 8.97 -17.86
C PHE A 77 2.18 10.06 -16.78
N SER A 78 2.54 11.31 -17.08
CA SER A 78 2.63 12.39 -16.09
C SER A 78 1.33 12.60 -15.31
N HIS A 79 0.18 12.44 -15.96
CA HIS A 79 -1.11 12.63 -15.28
C HIS A 79 -1.39 11.49 -14.28
N ASP A 80 -1.18 10.24 -14.70
CA ASP A 80 -1.43 9.06 -13.88
C ASP A 80 -0.42 8.95 -12.74
N ALA A 81 0.88 9.13 -13.00
CA ALA A 81 1.92 9.10 -11.97
C ALA A 81 1.67 10.16 -10.89
N ARG A 82 1.37 11.41 -11.28
CA ARG A 82 1.04 12.46 -10.31
C ARG A 82 -0.25 12.18 -9.54
N ARG A 83 -1.20 11.42 -10.11
CA ARG A 83 -2.41 11.00 -9.38
C ARG A 83 -2.01 10.00 -8.30
N LEU A 84 -1.27 8.97 -8.66
CA LEU A 84 -0.79 7.93 -7.75
C LEU A 84 0.02 8.54 -6.58
N MET A 85 0.98 9.43 -6.86
CA MET A 85 1.74 10.13 -5.81
C MET A 85 0.86 10.94 -4.84
N ARG A 86 -0.29 11.47 -5.28
CA ARG A 86 -1.21 12.17 -4.36
C ARG A 86 -1.93 11.19 -3.44
N ASP A 87 -2.24 10.00 -3.93
CA ASP A 87 -2.93 8.96 -3.17
C ASP A 87 -2.08 8.51 -1.96
N HIS A 88 -0.74 8.49 -2.09
CA HIS A 88 0.20 8.09 -1.03
C HIS A 88 -0.03 8.85 0.29
N SER A 89 -0.03 10.18 0.22
CA SER A 89 -0.25 11.04 1.38
C SER A 89 -1.63 10.83 2.02
N SER A 90 -2.64 10.52 1.19
CA SER A 90 -4.00 10.22 1.66
C SER A 90 -4.05 8.88 2.39
N PHE A 91 -3.41 7.83 1.85
CA PHE A 91 -3.37 6.52 2.49
C PHE A 91 -2.67 6.54 3.84
N LEU A 92 -1.55 7.25 3.95
CA LEU A 92 -0.86 7.40 5.23
C LEU A 92 -1.73 8.14 6.26
N ALA A 93 -2.43 9.19 5.85
CA ALA A 93 -3.31 9.95 6.72
C ALA A 93 -4.54 9.12 7.18
N GLU A 94 -5.11 8.34 6.27
CA GLU A 94 -6.23 7.44 6.54
C GLU A 94 -5.82 6.32 7.50
N LEU A 95 -4.67 5.69 7.26
CA LEU A 95 -4.12 4.66 8.14
C LEU A 95 -3.78 5.22 9.53
N ASP A 96 -3.20 6.41 9.62
CA ASP A 96 -2.98 7.10 10.89
C ASP A 96 -4.33 7.38 11.61
N GLY A 97 -5.40 7.65 10.86
CA GLY A 97 -6.77 7.78 11.38
C GLY A 97 -7.33 6.46 11.95
N ILE A 98 -7.15 5.36 11.22
CA ILE A 98 -7.56 4.01 11.63
C ILE A 98 -6.80 3.60 12.89
N ILE A 99 -5.48 3.83 12.96
CA ILE A 99 -4.68 3.53 14.15
C ILE A 99 -5.20 4.29 15.37
N ARG A 100 -5.45 5.61 15.24
CA ARG A 100 -6.00 6.42 16.35
C ARG A 100 -7.40 5.97 16.79
N PHE A 101 -8.21 5.49 15.84
CA PHE A 101 -9.52 4.92 16.14
C PHE A 101 -9.38 3.60 16.91
N ALA A 102 -8.56 2.68 16.40
CA ALA A 102 -8.27 1.38 17.03
C ALA A 102 -7.71 1.52 18.45
N GLU A 103 -6.84 2.51 18.71
CA GLU A 103 -6.28 2.78 20.05
C GLU A 103 -7.34 3.10 21.12
N LYS A 104 -8.52 3.56 20.71
CA LYS A 104 -9.61 3.98 21.59
C LYS A 104 -10.85 3.09 21.46
N ALA A 105 -10.84 2.14 20.54
CA ALA A 105 -12.01 1.36 20.17
C ALA A 105 -12.38 0.36 21.28
N ALA A 106 -13.63 0.39 21.69
CA ALA A 106 -14.29 -0.65 22.46
C ALA A 106 -14.75 -1.80 21.54
N ALA A 107 -15.11 -2.94 22.13
CA ALA A 107 -15.60 -4.09 21.37
C ALA A 107 -16.84 -3.78 20.51
N SER A 108 -17.67 -2.81 20.92
CA SER A 108 -18.83 -2.35 20.14
C SER A 108 -18.46 -1.65 18.83
N GLU A 109 -17.22 -1.18 18.69
CA GLU A 109 -16.70 -0.46 17.51
C GLU A 109 -15.91 -1.39 16.57
N ALA A 110 -15.88 -2.69 16.87
CA ALA A 110 -15.15 -3.69 16.10
C ALA A 110 -15.55 -3.75 14.62
N THR A 111 -16.85 -3.68 14.34
CA THR A 111 -17.37 -3.70 12.97
C THR A 111 -16.92 -2.46 12.19
N GLU A 112 -16.97 -1.27 12.79
CA GLU A 112 -16.54 -0.03 12.14
C GLU A 112 -15.02 -0.03 11.89
N LEU A 113 -14.22 -0.48 12.86
CA LEU A 113 -12.77 -0.60 12.67
C LEU A 113 -12.46 -1.55 11.49
N ARG A 114 -13.16 -2.68 11.42
CA ARG A 114 -13.00 -3.64 10.33
C ARG A 114 -13.34 -3.02 8.99
N GLU A 115 -14.51 -2.41 8.85
CA GLU A 115 -14.96 -1.81 7.59
C GLU A 115 -13.99 -0.74 7.09
N ARG A 116 -13.60 0.20 7.95
CA ARG A 116 -12.61 1.23 7.60
C ARG A 116 -11.28 0.64 7.14
N THR A 117 -10.81 -0.42 7.81
CA THR A 117 -9.55 -1.07 7.44
C THR A 117 -9.65 -1.78 6.09
N LEU A 118 -10.75 -2.49 5.83
CA LEU A 118 -10.98 -3.18 4.57
C LEU A 118 -11.16 -2.20 3.39
N ASP A 119 -11.82 -1.07 3.61
CA ASP A 119 -11.99 -0.02 2.60
C ASP A 119 -10.64 0.57 2.17
N LEU A 120 -9.77 0.88 3.14
CA LEU A 120 -8.40 1.33 2.86
C LEU A 120 -7.61 0.27 2.08
N PHE A 121 -7.71 -1.00 2.46
CA PHE A 121 -6.98 -2.09 1.79
C PHE A 121 -7.44 -2.29 0.35
N HIS A 122 -8.74 -2.17 0.10
CA HIS A 122 -9.27 -2.19 -1.25
C HIS A 122 -8.74 -1.01 -2.08
N ALA A 123 -8.68 0.19 -1.49
CA ALA A 123 -8.11 1.36 -2.16
C ALA A 123 -6.62 1.20 -2.49
N LEU A 124 -5.82 0.64 -1.56
CA LEU A 124 -4.40 0.31 -1.79
C LEU A 124 -4.21 -0.67 -2.95
N ARG A 125 -5.01 -1.74 -3.04
CA ARG A 125 -4.93 -2.70 -4.16
C ARG A 125 -5.27 -2.06 -5.50
N LEU A 126 -6.24 -1.15 -5.54
CA LEU A 126 -6.58 -0.40 -6.76
C LEU A 126 -5.46 0.54 -7.18
N HIS A 127 -4.77 1.13 -6.21
CA HIS A 127 -3.60 1.97 -6.42
C HIS A 127 -2.42 1.16 -6.99
N GLU A 128 -2.07 0.02 -6.40
CA GLU A 128 -1.01 -0.87 -6.90
C GLU A 128 -1.32 -1.38 -8.33
N ALA A 129 -2.59 -1.67 -8.63
CA ALA A 129 -3.00 -2.00 -10.01
C ALA A 129 -2.87 -0.82 -10.99
N GLY A 130 -2.90 0.42 -10.48
CA GLY A 130 -2.52 1.63 -11.17
C GLY A 130 -1.05 1.65 -11.57
N GLU A 131 -0.19 1.34 -10.62
CA GLU A 131 1.27 1.32 -10.76
C GLU A 131 1.76 0.20 -11.66
N GLU A 132 1.23 -1.02 -11.47
CA GLU A 132 1.55 -2.18 -12.30
C GLU A 132 1.24 -1.90 -13.77
N ARG A 133 0.17 -1.15 -14.07
CA ARG A 133 -0.16 -0.74 -15.44
C ARG A 133 0.90 0.20 -16.02
N ILE A 134 1.45 1.12 -15.23
CA ILE A 134 2.54 2.01 -15.67
C ILE A 134 3.80 1.18 -15.90
N LEU A 135 4.16 0.32 -14.93
CA LEU A 135 5.32 -0.57 -15.03
C LEU A 135 5.28 -1.44 -16.28
N GLN A 136 4.16 -2.12 -16.56
CA GLN A 136 3.99 -2.97 -17.74
C GLN A 136 4.07 -2.20 -19.06
N GLN A 137 3.61 -0.94 -19.10
CA GLN A 137 3.66 -0.13 -20.31
C GLN A 137 5.02 0.54 -20.53
N MET A 138 5.83 0.68 -19.49
CA MET A 138 7.21 1.17 -19.58
C MET A 138 8.19 0.04 -19.88
N PHE A 139 7.99 -1.11 -19.25
CA PHE A 139 8.84 -2.29 -19.34
C PHE A 139 7.99 -3.50 -19.73
N PRO A 140 7.48 -3.55 -20.98
CA PRO A 140 6.80 -4.74 -21.46
C PRO A 140 7.81 -5.88 -21.42
N SER A 141 7.63 -6.83 -20.51
CA SER A 141 8.40 -8.06 -20.48
C SER A 141 8.24 -8.72 -21.86
N GLU A 142 9.35 -9.00 -22.54
CA GLU A 142 9.34 -9.84 -23.73
C GLU A 142 8.90 -11.23 -23.28
N VAL A 143 7.63 -11.57 -23.56
CA VAL A 143 7.09 -12.93 -23.38
C VAL A 143 7.75 -13.87 -24.38
#